data_AF-A0A7S3BNN3-F1
#
_entry.id   AF-A0A7S3BNN3-F1
#
_cell.length_a   1.000
_cell.length_b   1.000
_cell.length_c   1.000
_cell.angle_alpha   90.00
_cell.angle_beta   90.00
_cell.angle_gamma   90.00
#
_symmetry.space_group_name_H-M   'P 1'
#
loop_
_entity.id
_entity.type
_entity.pdbx_description
1 polymer ?
#
loop_
_entity_poly.entity_id
_entity_poly.type
_entity_poly.pdbx_seq_one_letter_code
_entity_poly.pdbx_strand_id
1 'polypeptide(L)'
;RIAELLPSASVTFAPLPVADFQIRSNGQTILIERKTFADFCSSTTSGRLAEQAQRMLEVDCIAIVLIGGVPPRHTDAIGKFHASAAYGMMNRLELAQGIHVMWCNNETESFAQRISQLAKKLQETGFSPPAAVESTSSSTGRKRGRSADRDHLHATRIAVLQSVPGVSQSIAEAVLSRYSSIAAIAASVDLADLPVGSKRLGGAVASRISAALA
;
A
#
# COMPACT_ATOMS: atom_id res chain seq x y z
N ARG A 1 0.54 -15.05 23.08
CA ARG A 1 0.22 -15.39 21.67
C ARG A 1 0.11 -14.18 20.73
N ILE A 2 -0.87 -13.27 20.80
CA ILE A 2 -0.89 -12.10 19.88
C ILE A 2 0.32 -11.18 20.05
N ALA A 3 0.77 -10.94 21.28
CA ALA A 3 1.94 -10.09 21.53
C ALA A 3 3.23 -10.63 20.90
N GLU A 4 3.41 -11.96 20.87
CA GLU A 4 4.53 -12.63 20.20
C GLU A 4 4.49 -12.46 18.68
N LEU A 5 3.30 -12.21 18.12
CA LEU A 5 3.07 -12.01 16.69
C LEU A 5 3.13 -10.53 16.27
N LEU A 6 3.44 -9.61 17.19
CA LEU A 6 3.57 -8.17 16.96
C LEU A 6 5.01 -7.70 17.23
N PRO A 7 6.03 -8.18 16.49
CA PRO A 7 7.44 -7.91 16.78
C PRO A 7 7.84 -6.44 16.60
N SER A 8 7.01 -5.63 15.95
CA SER A 8 7.28 -4.23 15.62
C SER A 8 6.65 -3.23 16.60
N ALA A 9 5.95 -3.68 17.65
CA ALA A 9 5.23 -2.81 18.57
C ALA A 9 5.44 -3.20 20.03
N SER A 10 5.52 -2.20 20.92
CA SER A 10 5.36 -2.44 22.37
C SER A 10 3.90 -2.74 22.66
N VAL A 11 3.60 -3.96 23.13
CA VAL A 11 2.23 -4.39 23.42
C VAL A 11 1.94 -4.25 24.91
N THR A 12 0.83 -3.59 25.24
CA THR A 12 0.31 -3.49 26.61
C THR A 12 -1.10 -4.03 26.66
N PHE A 13 -1.40 -4.86 27.66
CA PHE A 13 -2.75 -5.38 27.88
C PHE A 13 -3.47 -4.52 28.92
N ALA A 14 -4.57 -3.91 28.51
CA ALA A 14 -5.42 -3.10 29.38
C ALA A 14 -6.88 -3.19 28.90
N PRO A 15 -7.88 -3.06 29.80
CA PRO A 15 -9.26 -2.93 29.38
C PRO A 15 -9.43 -1.63 28.60
N LEU A 16 -10.05 -1.72 27.42
CA LEU A 16 -10.38 -0.56 26.59
C LEU A 16 -11.86 -0.19 26.78
N PRO A 17 -12.21 1.11 26.82
CA PRO A 17 -13.60 1.55 26.91
C PRO A 17 -14.37 1.30 25.61
N VAL A 18 -13.68 1.13 24.48
CA VAL A 18 -14.24 0.87 23.16
C VAL A 18 -13.22 0.11 22.30
N ALA A 19 -13.71 -0.75 21.40
CA ALA A 19 -12.94 -1.60 20.51
C ALA A 19 -12.05 -2.65 21.22
N ASP A 20 -11.52 -3.60 20.46
CA ASP A 20 -10.68 -4.68 20.97
C ASP A 20 -9.19 -4.32 20.96
N PHE A 21 -8.76 -3.49 20.00
CA PHE A 21 -7.38 -3.01 19.91
C PHE A 21 -7.32 -1.51 19.69
N GLN A 22 -6.27 -0.91 20.25
CA GLN A 22 -5.94 0.49 20.06
C GLN A 22 -4.47 0.61 19.65
N ILE A 23 -4.21 1.37 18.58
CA ILE A 23 -2.87 1.73 18.15
C ILE A 23 -2.76 3.24 18.25
N ARG A 24 -1.72 3.75 18.91
CA ARG A 24 -1.44 5.18 19.02
C ARG A 24 -0.02 5.44 18.56
N SER A 25 0.15 6.37 17.62
CA SER A 25 1.46 6.85 17.20
C SER A 25 1.32 8.19 16.47
N ASN A 26 2.32 9.05 16.59
CA ASN A 26 2.38 10.34 15.88
C ASN A 26 1.10 11.20 16.01
N GLY A 27 0.47 11.21 17.19
CA GLY A 27 -0.76 11.98 17.44
C GLY A 27 -2.03 11.40 16.79
N GLN A 28 -1.93 10.27 16.08
CA GLN A 28 -3.07 9.57 15.49
C GLN A 28 -3.44 8.33 16.32
N THR A 29 -4.73 8.02 16.36
CA THR A 29 -5.27 6.83 17.01
C THR A 29 -5.97 5.95 15.97
N ILE A 30 -5.75 4.64 16.03
CA ILE A 30 -6.54 3.63 15.29
C ILE A 30 -7.26 2.78 16.32
N LEU A 31 -8.57 2.62 16.16
CA LEU A 31 -9.39 1.68 16.94
C LEU A 31 -9.81 0.52 16.05
N ILE A 32 -9.67 -0.71 16.53
CA ILE A 32 -9.98 -1.92 15.79
C ILE A 32 -10.95 -2.79 16.59
N GLU A 33 -12.16 -2.97 16.08
CA GLU A 33 -13.13 -3.95 16.56
C GLU A 33 -12.91 -5.27 15.81
N ARG A 34 -12.65 -6.36 16.52
CA ARG A 34 -12.53 -7.71 15.94
C ARG A 34 -13.90 -8.38 15.95
N LYS A 35 -14.31 -8.91 14.80
CA LYS A 35 -15.50 -9.75 14.69
C LYS A 35 -15.23 -10.98 13.84
N THR A 36 -15.84 -12.10 14.19
CA THR A 36 -16.05 -13.17 13.20
C THR A 36 -17.16 -12.73 12.25
N PHE A 37 -17.24 -13.34 11.07
CA PHE A 37 -18.33 -13.02 10.17
C PHE A 37 -19.71 -13.38 10.74
N ALA A 38 -19.82 -14.44 11.54
CA ALA A 38 -21.04 -14.79 12.25
C ALA A 38 -21.42 -13.73 13.30
N ASP A 39 -20.44 -13.23 14.07
CA ASP A 39 -20.65 -12.16 15.05
C ASP A 39 -21.03 -10.84 14.37
N PHE A 40 -20.50 -10.56 13.19
CA PHE A 40 -20.89 -9.41 12.39
C PHE A 40 -22.38 -9.48 12.02
N CYS A 41 -22.84 -10.63 11.53
CA CYS A 41 -24.24 -10.86 11.17
C CYS A 41 -25.18 -10.74 12.39
N SER A 42 -24.82 -11.35 13.52
CA SER A 42 -25.62 -11.29 14.76
C SER A 42 -25.64 -9.87 15.35
N SER A 43 -24.51 -9.15 15.30
CA SER A 43 -24.42 -7.75 15.76
C SER A 43 -25.20 -6.79 14.86
N THR A 44 -25.26 -7.07 13.56
CA THR A 44 -26.07 -6.30 12.61
C THR A 44 -27.56 -6.47 12.93
N THR A 45 -28.00 -7.71 13.14
CA THR A 45 -29.42 -8.03 13.40
C THR A 45 -29.89 -7.46 14.74
N SER A 46 -29.04 -7.46 15.75
CA SER A 46 -29.36 -6.96 17.10
C SER A 46 -29.19 -5.45 17.27
N GLY A 47 -28.68 -4.73 16.27
CA GLY A 47 -28.36 -3.30 16.38
C GLY A 47 -27.05 -2.98 17.13
N ARG A 48 -26.47 -3.96 17.83
CA ARG A 48 -25.22 -3.82 18.59
C ARG A 48 -24.06 -3.27 17.74
N LEU A 49 -23.99 -3.64 16.46
CA LEU A 49 -22.96 -3.14 15.56
C LEU A 49 -23.01 -1.61 15.40
N ALA A 50 -24.21 -1.03 15.33
CA ALA A 50 -24.40 0.41 15.20
C ALA A 50 -23.99 1.15 16.48
N GLU A 51 -24.30 0.60 17.65
CA GLU A 51 -23.88 1.16 18.94
C GLU A 51 -22.35 1.13 19.10
N GLN A 52 -21.72 0.02 18.73
CA GLN A 52 -20.26 -0.11 18.76
C GLN A 52 -19.58 0.85 17.80
N ALA A 53 -20.10 0.95 16.56
CA ALA A 53 -19.64 1.92 15.57
C ALA A 53 -19.73 3.35 16.09
N GLN A 54 -20.88 3.74 16.67
CA GLN A 54 -21.08 5.07 17.22
C GLN A 54 -20.06 5.40 18.32
N ARG A 55 -19.82 4.47 19.25
CA ARG A 55 -18.82 4.66 20.32
C ARG A 55 -17.40 4.82 19.79
N MET A 56 -17.05 4.17 18.68
CA MET A 56 -15.74 4.37 18.05
C MET A 56 -15.63 5.77 17.44
N LEU A 57 -16.71 6.26 16.81
CA LEU A 57 -16.74 7.58 16.16
C LEU A 57 -16.74 8.76 17.15
N GLU A 58 -17.11 8.52 18.41
CA GLU A 58 -16.96 9.51 19.49
C GLU A 58 -15.49 9.77 19.87
N VAL A 59 -14.56 8.93 19.39
CA VAL A 59 -13.13 9.08 19.56
C VAL A 59 -12.53 9.62 18.26
N ASP A 60 -11.67 10.63 18.36
CA ASP A 60 -10.86 11.11 17.22
C ASP A 60 -9.85 10.02 16.82
N CYS A 61 -10.26 9.17 15.87
CA CYS A 61 -9.52 7.99 15.47
C CYS A 61 -9.87 7.53 14.05
N ILE A 62 -9.02 6.66 13.52
CA ILE A 62 -9.32 5.83 12.35
C ILE A 62 -10.00 4.57 12.87
N ALA A 63 -11.29 4.42 12.56
CA ALA A 63 -12.09 3.28 12.99
C ALA A 63 -12.03 2.12 11.98
N ILE A 64 -11.74 0.92 12.46
CA ILE A 64 -11.66 -0.30 11.64
C ILE A 64 -12.50 -1.41 12.29
N VAL A 65 -13.33 -2.07 11.49
CA VAL A 65 -13.91 -3.38 11.82
C VAL A 65 -13.11 -4.44 11.07
N LEU A 66 -12.43 -5.30 11.80
CA LEU A 66 -11.61 -6.37 11.24
C LEU A 66 -12.36 -7.70 11.36
N ILE A 67 -12.78 -8.23 10.21
CA ILE A 67 -13.60 -9.42 10.08
C ILE A 67 -12.73 -10.64 9.81
N GLY A 68 -12.89 -11.66 10.66
CA GLY A 68 -12.24 -12.95 10.54
C GLY A 68 -13.05 -13.96 9.74
N GLY A 69 -12.33 -14.70 8.90
CA GLY A 69 -12.86 -15.79 8.09
C GLY A 69 -12.78 -15.51 6.60
N VAL A 70 -13.27 -16.48 5.83
CA VAL A 70 -13.39 -16.34 4.37
C VAL A 70 -14.68 -15.57 4.06
N PRO A 71 -14.62 -14.51 3.23
CA PRO A 71 -15.83 -13.81 2.79
C PRO A 71 -16.83 -14.78 2.15
N PRO A 72 -18.11 -14.78 2.55
CA PRO A 72 -19.11 -15.64 1.92
C PRO A 72 -19.45 -15.14 0.51
N ARG A 73 -20.06 -15.97 -0.30
CA ARG A 73 -20.73 -15.50 -1.52
C ARG A 73 -21.97 -14.71 -1.15
N HIS A 74 -22.38 -13.78 -2.01
CA HIS A 74 -23.56 -12.95 -1.78
C HIS A 74 -24.85 -13.74 -1.55
N THR A 75 -24.95 -14.95 -2.12
CA THR A 75 -26.09 -15.87 -2.00
C THR A 75 -26.06 -16.77 -0.78
N ASP A 76 -24.96 -16.78 -0.03
CA ASP A 76 -24.85 -17.64 1.13
C ASP A 76 -25.70 -17.08 2.29
N ALA A 77 -26.20 -17.99 3.14
CA ALA A 77 -26.99 -17.65 4.32
C ALA A 77 -26.28 -18.16 5.59
N ILE A 78 -26.31 -17.34 6.64
CA ILE A 78 -25.76 -17.63 7.96
C ILE A 78 -26.94 -17.60 8.93
N GLY A 79 -27.50 -18.78 9.20
CA GLY A 79 -28.80 -18.88 9.86
C GLY A 79 -29.89 -18.23 9.01
N LYS A 80 -30.61 -17.26 9.57
CA LYS A 80 -31.66 -16.49 8.86
C LYS A 80 -31.13 -15.24 8.14
N PHE A 81 -29.82 -14.97 8.24
CA PHE A 81 -29.22 -13.74 7.73
C PHE A 81 -28.54 -14.00 6.39
N HIS A 82 -28.97 -13.29 5.35
CA HIS A 82 -28.40 -13.43 4.01
C HIS A 82 -27.14 -12.58 3.89
N ALA A 83 -26.08 -13.11 3.26
CA ALA A 83 -24.80 -12.43 3.14
C ALA A 83 -24.92 -11.06 2.44
N SER A 84 -25.87 -10.89 1.51
CA SER A 84 -26.14 -9.58 0.88
C SER A 84 -26.48 -8.48 1.89
N ALA A 85 -27.19 -8.79 2.97
CA ALA A 85 -27.49 -7.84 4.03
C ALA A 85 -26.22 -7.46 4.82
N ALA A 86 -25.31 -8.43 5.01
CA ALA A 86 -24.01 -8.18 5.63
C ALA A 86 -23.20 -7.18 4.78
N TYR A 87 -23.11 -7.43 3.47
CA TYR A 87 -22.41 -6.54 2.55
C TYR A 87 -23.05 -5.14 2.47
N GLY A 88 -24.38 -5.06 2.49
CA GLY A 88 -25.07 -3.77 2.58
C GLY A 88 -24.70 -2.99 3.85
N MET A 89 -24.57 -3.69 4.98
CA MET A 89 -24.11 -3.08 6.23
C MET A 89 -22.64 -2.67 6.16
N MET A 90 -21.76 -3.47 5.57
CA MET A 90 -20.35 -3.10 5.36
C MET A 90 -20.23 -1.82 4.53
N ASN A 91 -20.98 -1.72 3.42
CA ASN A 91 -21.01 -0.52 2.59
C ASN A 91 -21.48 0.70 3.39
N ARG A 92 -22.45 0.54 4.28
CA ARG A 92 -22.90 1.62 5.17
C ARG A 92 -21.79 2.06 6.14
N LEU A 93 -21.10 1.11 6.78
CA LEU A 93 -19.97 1.41 7.67
C LEU A 93 -18.90 2.22 6.92
N GLU A 94 -18.49 1.76 5.74
CA GLU A 94 -17.40 2.37 4.99
C GLU A 94 -17.79 3.72 4.38
N LEU A 95 -18.89 3.76 3.65
CA LEU A 95 -19.24 4.92 2.81
C LEU A 95 -20.00 6.00 3.58
N ALA A 96 -20.88 5.60 4.51
CA ALA A 96 -21.71 6.57 5.24
C ALA A 96 -21.09 6.97 6.57
N GLN A 97 -20.29 6.11 7.20
CA GLN A 97 -19.75 6.34 8.55
C GLN A 97 -18.22 6.48 8.58
N GLY A 98 -17.52 6.22 7.47
CA GLY A 98 -16.07 6.31 7.42
C GLY A 98 -15.34 5.24 8.25
N ILE A 99 -16.03 4.16 8.61
CA ILE A 99 -15.47 3.03 9.35
C ILE A 99 -15.00 1.98 8.35
N HIS A 100 -13.69 1.73 8.30
CA HIS A 100 -13.13 0.79 7.34
C HIS A 100 -13.47 -0.66 7.71
N VAL A 101 -13.83 -1.47 6.72
CA VAL A 101 -14.04 -2.91 6.92
C VAL A 101 -12.89 -3.67 6.25
N MET A 102 -12.19 -4.48 7.03
CA MET A 102 -11.08 -5.28 6.54
C MET A 102 -11.33 -6.77 6.79
N TRP A 103 -10.84 -7.61 5.88
CA TRP A 103 -10.93 -9.06 6.01
C TRP A 103 -9.57 -9.68 6.36
N CYS A 104 -9.63 -10.73 7.18
CA CYS A 104 -8.51 -11.62 7.48
C CYS A 104 -8.96 -13.08 7.37
N ASN A 105 -8.26 -13.85 6.54
CA ASN A 105 -8.60 -15.25 6.25
C ASN A 105 -8.55 -16.15 7.50
N ASN A 106 -7.69 -15.84 8.46
CA ASN A 106 -7.61 -16.54 9.74
C ASN A 106 -7.65 -15.54 10.90
N GLU A 107 -8.20 -15.96 12.04
CA GLU A 107 -8.51 -15.06 13.16
C GLU A 107 -7.33 -14.71 14.06
N THR A 108 -6.18 -15.35 13.87
CA THR A 108 -5.05 -15.22 14.81
C THR A 108 -3.84 -14.61 14.12
N GLU A 109 -3.22 -15.31 13.18
CA GLU A 109 -1.97 -14.87 12.55
C GLU A 109 -2.19 -13.71 11.58
N SER A 110 -3.20 -13.79 10.73
CA SER A 110 -3.55 -12.74 9.76
C SER A 110 -4.01 -11.47 10.46
N PHE A 111 -4.75 -11.59 11.58
CA PHE A 111 -5.09 -10.46 12.44
C PHE A 111 -3.84 -9.78 12.98
N ALA A 112 -2.94 -10.54 13.62
CA ALA A 112 -1.72 -9.99 14.19
C ALA A 112 -0.84 -9.33 13.12
N GLN A 113 -0.67 -9.98 11.96
CA GLN A 113 0.07 -9.42 10.83
C GLN A 113 -0.53 -8.09 10.36
N ARG A 114 -1.86 -8.00 10.23
CA ARG A 114 -2.54 -6.78 9.79
C ARG A 114 -2.41 -5.66 10.82
N ILE A 115 -2.60 -5.96 12.11
CA ILE A 115 -2.40 -5.01 13.21
C ILE A 115 -0.94 -4.51 13.23
N SER A 116 0.03 -5.41 13.06
CA SER A 116 1.46 -5.08 13.00
C SER A 116 1.78 -4.12 11.84
N GLN A 117 1.23 -4.39 10.66
CA GLN A 117 1.40 -3.53 9.48
C GLN A 117 0.79 -2.15 9.68
N LEU A 118 -0.41 -2.06 10.27
CA LEU A 118 -1.04 -0.79 10.62
C LEU A 118 -0.20 -0.01 11.63
N ALA A 119 0.29 -0.66 12.68
CA ALA A 119 1.14 -0.04 13.69
C ALA A 119 2.44 0.50 13.09
N LYS A 120 3.13 -0.32 12.29
CA LYS A 120 4.36 0.08 11.60
C LYS A 120 4.11 1.27 10.67
N LYS A 121 3.07 1.21 9.85
CA LYS A 121 2.75 2.28 8.90
C LYS A 121 2.38 3.59 9.61
N LEU A 122 1.61 3.50 10.70
CA LEU A 122 1.26 4.65 11.52
C LEU A 122 2.51 5.30 12.13
N GLN A 123 3.45 4.49 12.62
CA GLN A 123 4.72 4.97 13.16
C GLN A 123 5.63 5.60 12.10
N GLU A 124 5.70 5.02 10.90
CA GLU A 124 6.61 5.48 9.84
C GLU A 124 6.11 6.74 9.12
N THR A 125 4.84 6.77 8.73
CA THR A 125 4.29 7.84 7.86
C THR A 125 2.94 8.39 8.30
N GLY A 126 2.24 7.73 9.22
CA GLY A 126 0.84 8.03 9.49
C GLY A 126 -0.09 7.67 8.32
N PHE A 127 -1.36 8.08 8.44
CA PHE A 127 -2.42 7.83 7.45
C PHE A 127 -3.11 9.12 6.97
N SER A 128 -2.35 10.20 6.80
CA SER A 128 -2.90 11.40 6.18
C SER A 128 -3.15 11.17 4.68
N PRO A 129 -4.22 11.72 4.10
CA PRO A 129 -4.32 11.83 2.65
C PRO A 129 -3.03 12.45 2.12
N PRO A 130 -2.49 11.99 0.97
CA PRO A 130 -1.43 12.74 0.33
C PRO A 130 -1.95 14.17 0.15
N ALA A 131 -1.32 15.14 0.81
CA ALA A 131 -1.58 16.55 0.58
C ALA A 131 -1.58 16.72 -0.94
N ALA A 132 -2.62 17.36 -1.50
CA ALA A 132 -2.84 17.50 -2.93
C ALA A 132 -1.48 17.73 -3.61
N VAL A 133 -0.96 16.67 -4.22
CA VAL A 133 0.41 16.66 -4.70
C VAL A 133 0.34 17.51 -5.96
N GLU A 134 0.78 18.76 -5.87
CA GLU A 134 1.38 19.39 -7.04
C GLU A 134 2.47 18.43 -7.49
N SER A 135 2.22 17.74 -8.60
CA SER A 135 3.05 16.68 -9.19
C SER A 135 4.52 17.06 -9.18
N THR A 136 5.21 16.74 -8.08
CA THR A 136 6.63 16.99 -7.93
C THR A 136 7.19 15.78 -7.19
N SER A 137 7.79 14.90 -7.99
CA SER A 137 8.84 13.97 -7.62
C SER A 137 8.67 13.22 -6.28
N SER A 138 8.29 11.94 -6.37
CA SER A 138 8.43 10.98 -5.27
C SER A 138 9.90 10.77 -4.90
N SER A 139 10.47 11.67 -4.09
CA SER A 139 11.74 11.47 -3.41
C SER A 139 11.50 10.67 -2.13
N THR A 140 11.74 9.35 -2.17
CA THR A 140 11.90 8.57 -0.95
C THR A 140 13.24 8.95 -0.32
N GLY A 141 13.20 9.95 0.56
CA GLY A 141 14.34 10.43 1.32
C GLY A 141 14.89 9.35 2.25
N ARG A 142 15.86 8.59 1.77
CA ARG A 142 16.72 7.74 2.60
C ARG A 142 18.15 8.23 2.37
N LYS A 143 18.71 8.96 3.35
CA LYS A 143 20.15 9.27 3.37
C LYS A 143 20.92 7.96 3.27
N ARG A 144 21.53 7.67 2.11
CA ARG A 144 22.17 6.40 1.81
C ARG A 144 23.64 6.64 1.44
N GLY A 145 24.52 5.82 2.00
CA GLY A 145 25.98 5.95 1.85
C GLY A 145 26.46 5.79 0.40
N ARG A 146 27.68 6.25 0.14
CA ARG A 146 28.37 6.33 -1.17
C ARG A 146 28.24 5.11 -2.11
N SER A 147 28.05 3.90 -1.60
CA SER A 147 27.84 2.71 -2.45
C SER A 147 26.42 2.63 -3.00
N ALA A 148 25.43 2.92 -2.16
CA ALA A 148 24.02 2.99 -2.58
C ALA A 148 23.75 4.20 -3.50
N ASP A 149 24.62 5.22 -3.45
CA ASP A 149 24.59 6.36 -4.37
C ASP A 149 24.94 5.95 -5.81
N ARG A 150 25.90 5.04 -6.02
CA ARG A 150 26.23 4.54 -7.38
C ARG A 150 25.13 3.68 -7.98
N ASP A 151 24.57 2.76 -7.18
CA ASP A 151 23.45 1.93 -7.62
C ASP A 151 22.20 2.77 -7.89
N HIS A 152 21.99 3.81 -7.08
CA HIS A 152 20.91 4.77 -7.29
C HIS A 152 21.14 5.62 -8.53
N LEU A 153 22.36 6.11 -8.79
CA LEU A 153 22.69 6.83 -10.01
C LEU A 153 22.50 5.95 -11.26
N HIS A 154 22.88 4.68 -11.19
CA HIS A 154 22.62 3.73 -12.27
C HIS A 154 21.12 3.53 -12.51
N ALA A 155 20.35 3.29 -11.44
CA ALA A 155 18.90 3.15 -11.52
C ALA A 155 18.21 4.42 -12.06
N THR A 156 18.66 5.61 -11.65
CA THR A 156 18.15 6.89 -12.13
C THR A 156 18.45 7.08 -13.62
N ARG A 157 19.64 6.70 -14.09
CA ARG A 157 19.99 6.76 -15.51
C ARG A 157 19.13 5.82 -16.35
N ILE A 158 18.86 4.62 -15.84
CA ILE A 158 17.92 3.67 -16.47
C ILE A 158 16.52 4.29 -16.55
N ALA A 159 16.01 4.86 -15.46
CA ALA A 159 14.69 5.47 -15.42
C ALA A 159 14.55 6.66 -16.39
N VAL A 160 15.58 7.52 -16.50
CA VAL A 160 15.63 8.61 -17.47
C VAL A 160 15.51 8.08 -18.89
N LEU A 161 16.24 7.01 -19.25
CA LEU A 161 16.14 6.41 -20.57
C LEU A 161 14.78 5.76 -20.83
N GLN A 162 14.20 5.09 -19.83
CA GLN A 162 12.89 4.45 -19.94
C GLN A 162 11.72 5.43 -20.05
N SER A 163 11.91 6.70 -19.68
CA SER A 163 10.90 7.73 -19.96
C SER A 163 10.75 8.04 -21.45
N VAL A 164 11.72 7.65 -22.29
CA VAL A 164 11.64 7.78 -23.75
C VAL A 164 10.73 6.67 -24.31
N PRO A 165 9.64 7.00 -25.02
CA PRO A 165 8.76 6.00 -25.59
C PRO A 165 9.52 4.99 -26.43
N GLY A 166 9.26 3.69 -26.24
CA GLY A 166 9.92 2.60 -26.96
C GLY A 166 11.26 2.15 -26.39
N VAL A 167 11.69 2.68 -25.24
CA VAL A 167 12.89 2.25 -24.53
C VAL A 167 12.50 1.33 -23.37
N SER A 168 12.81 0.03 -23.52
CA SER A 168 12.66 -0.96 -22.45
C SER A 168 13.86 -0.94 -21.48
N GLN A 169 13.75 -1.67 -20.37
CA GLN A 169 14.87 -1.95 -19.46
C GLN A 169 16.11 -2.48 -20.21
N SER A 170 15.92 -3.49 -21.06
CA SER A 170 17.00 -4.11 -21.83
C SER A 170 17.69 -3.15 -22.80
N ILE A 171 16.94 -2.21 -23.39
CA ILE A 171 17.50 -1.15 -24.24
C ILE A 171 18.30 -0.16 -23.38
N ALA A 172 17.73 0.30 -22.26
CA ALA A 172 18.37 1.26 -21.38
C ALA A 172 19.71 0.72 -20.83
N GLU A 173 19.74 -0.54 -20.44
CA GLU A 173 20.95 -1.24 -19.97
C GLU A 173 21.99 -1.37 -21.08
N ALA A 174 21.59 -1.75 -22.30
CA ALA A 174 22.51 -1.85 -23.44
C ALA A 174 23.14 -0.49 -23.80
N VAL A 175 22.33 0.58 -23.79
CA VAL A 175 22.79 1.94 -24.07
C VAL A 175 23.75 2.44 -22.99
N LEU A 176 23.43 2.26 -21.71
CA LEU A 176 24.31 2.68 -20.61
C LEU A 176 25.59 1.85 -20.53
N SER A 177 25.54 0.57 -20.88
CA SER A 177 26.73 -0.28 -20.95
C SER A 177 27.72 0.22 -22.01
N ARG A 178 27.22 0.81 -23.11
CA ARG A 178 28.07 1.34 -24.19
C ARG A 178 28.61 2.74 -23.91
N TYR A 179 27.79 3.63 -23.36
CA TYR A 179 28.09 5.06 -23.28
C TYR A 179 28.32 5.58 -21.86
N SER A 180 28.15 4.77 -20.81
CA SER A 180 28.50 5.04 -19.39
C SER A 180 27.81 6.24 -18.68
N SER A 181 27.27 7.22 -19.41
CA SER A 181 26.56 8.38 -18.87
C SER A 181 25.53 8.95 -19.86
N ILE A 182 24.53 9.67 -19.35
CA ILE A 182 23.51 10.34 -20.18
C ILE A 182 24.14 11.39 -21.12
N ALA A 183 25.12 12.16 -20.64
CA ALA A 183 25.82 13.14 -21.47
C ALA A 183 26.56 12.50 -22.65
N ALA A 184 27.20 11.35 -22.43
CA ALA A 184 27.86 10.61 -23.50
C ALA A 184 26.88 9.98 -24.49
N ILE A 185 25.67 9.63 -24.04
CA ILE A 185 24.58 9.18 -24.93
C ILE A 185 24.09 10.34 -25.80
N ALA A 186 23.85 11.51 -25.20
CA ALA A 186 23.41 12.71 -25.91
C ALA A 186 24.40 13.16 -27.00
N ALA A 187 25.70 13.01 -26.74
CA ALA A 187 26.76 13.34 -27.69
C ALA A 187 27.03 12.25 -28.75
N SER A 188 26.36 11.10 -28.70
CA SER A 188 26.65 9.97 -29.59
C SER A 188 25.92 10.09 -30.94
N VAL A 189 26.60 9.65 -32.01
CA VAL A 189 26.09 9.70 -33.39
C VAL A 189 25.60 8.33 -33.91
N ASP A 190 26.01 7.23 -33.29
CA ASP A 190 25.80 5.86 -33.79
C ASP A 190 24.81 5.02 -32.95
N LEU A 191 23.86 5.67 -32.26
CA LEU A 191 22.88 4.99 -31.39
C LEU A 191 22.05 3.94 -32.14
N ALA A 192 21.67 4.20 -33.39
CA ALA A 192 20.82 3.31 -34.19
C ALA A 192 21.43 1.92 -34.39
N ASP A 193 22.75 1.87 -34.36
CA ASP A 193 23.58 0.74 -34.72
C ASP A 193 23.94 -0.17 -33.52
N LEU A 194 23.57 0.26 -32.32
CA LEU A 194 23.82 -0.43 -31.06
C LEU A 194 23.11 -1.80 -31.03
N PRO A 195 23.82 -2.91 -30.73
CA PRO A 195 23.20 -4.20 -30.51
C PRO A 195 22.43 -4.23 -29.19
N VAL A 196 21.19 -4.73 -29.25
CA VAL A 196 20.31 -5.01 -28.12
C VAL A 196 19.80 -6.44 -28.26
N GLY A 197 20.42 -7.37 -27.54
CA GLY A 197 20.18 -8.80 -27.71
C GLY A 197 20.58 -9.26 -29.12
N SER A 198 19.64 -9.86 -29.85
CA SER A 198 19.84 -10.36 -31.22
C SER A 198 19.53 -9.33 -32.32
N LYS A 199 19.13 -8.10 -31.97
CA LYS A 199 18.73 -7.04 -32.92
C LYS A 199 19.54 -5.76 -32.68
N ARG A 200 19.44 -4.80 -33.60
CA ARG A 200 19.95 -3.43 -33.40
C ARG A 200 18.84 -2.54 -32.83
N LEU A 201 19.23 -1.45 -32.17
CA LEU A 201 18.31 -0.47 -31.58
C LEU A 201 17.37 0.15 -32.62
N GLY A 202 17.89 0.42 -33.83
CA GLY A 202 17.14 0.95 -34.96
C GLY A 202 16.98 2.48 -34.91
N GLY A 203 16.92 3.09 -36.10
CA GLY A 203 16.94 4.56 -36.25
C GLY A 203 15.78 5.30 -35.58
N ALA A 204 14.59 4.68 -35.53
CA ALA A 204 13.40 5.30 -34.94
C ALA A 204 13.48 5.43 -33.42
N VAL A 205 14.11 4.47 -32.73
CA VAL A 205 14.31 4.55 -31.27
C VAL A 205 15.50 5.46 -30.97
N ALA A 206 16.59 5.35 -31.74
CA ALA A 206 17.74 6.23 -31.61
C ALA A 206 17.38 7.71 -31.74
N SER A 207 16.59 8.09 -32.75
CA SER A 207 16.16 9.48 -32.95
C SER A 207 15.34 10.02 -31.77
N ARG A 208 14.48 9.18 -31.17
CA ARG A 208 13.69 9.57 -29.99
C ARG A 208 14.57 9.77 -28.76
N ILE A 209 15.57 8.91 -28.56
CA ILE A 209 16.55 9.06 -27.47
C ILE A 209 17.34 10.36 -27.64
N SER A 210 17.88 10.60 -28.84
CA SER A 210 18.64 11.83 -29.12
C SER A 210 17.80 13.09 -28.95
N ALA A 211 16.54 13.10 -29.42
CA ALA A 211 15.64 14.24 -29.25
C ALA A 211 15.24 14.50 -27.79
N ALA A 212 15.14 13.45 -26.96
CA ALA A 212 14.78 13.58 -25.55
C ALA A 212 15.96 14.00 -24.65
N LEU A 213 17.19 13.89 -25.15
CA LEU A 213 18.42 14.18 -24.39
C LEU A 213 19.19 15.41 -24.91
N ALA A 214 18.73 16.02 -26.01
CA ALA A 214 19.22 17.30 -26.53
C ALA A 214 18.65 18.48 -25.73
#